data_AF-A0A935L5T5-F1
#
_entry.id   AF-A0A935L5T5-F1
#
_cell.length_a   1.000
_cell.length_b   1.000
_cell.length_c   1.000
_cell.angle_alpha   90.00
_cell.angle_beta   90.00
_cell.angle_gamma   90.00
#
_symmetry.space_group_name_H-M   'P 1'
#
loop_
_entity.id
_entity.type
_entity.pdbx_description
1 polymer ?
#
loop_
_entity_poly.entity_id
_entity_poly.type
_entity_poly.pdbx_seq_one_letter_code
_entity_poly.pdbx_strand_id
1 'polypeptide(L)'
;MICQRSLRRPNSHADPQHRSLTDHQSKLIDRLVTSGRYQNASEVLRDGLRLVERAEAEARARLKALREAARVGIADADAGRFHDFASADDLGRHLSSLAEETIGTKA
;
A
#
# COMPACT_ATOMS: atom_id res chain seq x y z
N MET A 1 24.02 -11.83 58.44
CA MET A 1 24.22 -11.52 57.00
C MET A 1 24.44 -12.85 56.31
N ILE A 2 23.76 -13.30 55.26
CA ILE A 2 23.19 -12.60 54.10
C ILE A 2 21.87 -13.31 53.71
N CYS A 3 20.82 -12.52 53.51
CA CYS A 3 19.52 -12.95 53.01
C CYS A 3 19.64 -13.31 51.52
N GLN A 4 19.42 -14.57 51.13
CA GLN A 4 19.36 -14.96 49.72
C GLN A 4 18.05 -14.45 49.10
N ARG A 5 18.14 -13.23 48.55
CA ARG A 5 17.12 -12.55 47.78
C ARG A 5 16.86 -13.35 46.49
N SER A 6 15.67 -13.95 46.43
CA SER A 6 15.04 -14.46 45.21
C SER A 6 15.09 -13.40 44.10
N LEU A 7 15.99 -13.57 43.13
CA LEU A 7 15.98 -12.83 41.87
C LEU A 7 15.00 -13.54 40.93
N ARG A 8 13.71 -13.22 41.06
CA ARG A 8 12.75 -13.49 39.98
C ARG A 8 13.21 -12.70 38.75
N ARG A 9 13.58 -13.41 37.68
CA ARG A 9 13.79 -12.82 36.36
C ARG A 9 12.47 -12.22 35.87
N PRO A 10 12.42 -10.97 35.38
CA PRO A 10 11.25 -10.50 34.66
C PRO A 10 11.27 -11.19 33.29
N ASN A 11 10.43 -12.23 33.13
CA ASN A 11 10.11 -12.71 31.79
C ASN A 11 9.32 -11.59 31.09
N SER A 12 9.98 -10.92 30.14
CA SER A 12 9.30 -10.20 29.07
C SER A 12 8.68 -11.25 28.14
N HIS A 13 7.59 -11.86 28.58
CA HIS A 13 6.63 -12.47 27.67
C HIS A 13 5.62 -11.37 27.42
N ALA A 14 5.44 -11.01 26.14
CA ALA A 14 4.42 -10.06 25.74
C ALA A 14 3.10 -10.47 26.41
N ASP A 15 2.58 -9.60 27.27
CA ASP A 15 1.28 -9.79 27.90
C ASP A 15 0.22 -9.92 26.79
N PRO A 16 -0.63 -10.96 26.77
CA PRO A 16 -1.62 -11.11 25.72
C PRO A 16 -2.54 -9.89 25.68
N GLN A 17 -2.39 -9.07 24.65
CA GLN A 17 -3.21 -7.89 24.46
C GLN A 17 -4.59 -8.29 23.94
N HIS A 18 -5.58 -8.27 24.83
CA HIS A 18 -6.98 -8.51 24.48
C HIS A 18 -7.60 -7.21 23.94
N ARG A 19 -7.87 -7.17 22.63
CA ARG A 19 -8.62 -6.09 21.98
C ARG A 19 -10.09 -6.50 21.88
N SER A 20 -10.98 -5.69 22.44
CA SER A 20 -12.42 -5.92 22.35
C SER A 20 -12.90 -5.80 20.91
N LEU A 21 -13.67 -6.78 20.43
CA LEU A 21 -14.33 -6.76 19.13
C LEU A 21 -15.76 -6.25 19.29
N THR A 22 -16.27 -5.54 18.28
CA THR A 22 -17.69 -5.20 18.23
C THR A 22 -18.53 -6.42 17.84
N ASP A 23 -19.80 -6.45 18.22
CA ASP A 23 -20.73 -7.53 17.86
C ASP A 23 -20.76 -7.81 16.36
N HIS A 24 -20.62 -6.76 15.54
CA HIS A 24 -20.58 -6.90 14.09
C HIS A 24 -19.34 -7.66 13.61
N GLN A 25 -18.17 -7.34 14.18
CA GLN A 25 -16.91 -8.00 13.84
C GLN A 25 -16.93 -9.47 14.25
N SER A 26 -17.44 -9.78 15.44
CA SER A 26 -17.60 -11.16 15.91
C SER A 26 -18.50 -11.96 14.97
N LYS A 27 -19.69 -11.45 14.63
CA LYS A 27 -20.61 -12.10 13.68
C LYS A 27 -20.01 -12.29 12.29
N LEU A 28 -19.15 -11.37 11.83
CA LEU A 28 -18.46 -11.53 10.55
C LEU A 28 -17.43 -12.67 10.62
N ILE A 29 -16.60 -12.68 11.67
CA ILE A 29 -15.60 -13.73 11.90
C ILE A 29 -16.28 -15.09 12.01
N ASP A 30 -17.36 -15.20 12.78
CA ASP A 30 -18.11 -16.44 12.98
C ASP A 30 -18.64 -16.98 11.65
N ARG A 31 -19.21 -16.12 10.78
CA ARG A 31 -19.67 -16.53 9.45
C ARG A 31 -18.52 -17.02 8.58
N LEU A 32 -17.38 -16.33 8.61
CA LEU A 32 -16.21 -16.69 7.82
C LEU A 32 -15.62 -18.04 8.24
N VAL A 33 -15.56 -18.31 9.54
CA VAL A 33 -15.10 -19.61 10.08
C VAL A 33 -16.13 -20.72 9.81
N THR A 34 -17.41 -20.47 10.10
CA THR A 34 -18.50 -21.45 9.89
C THR A 34 -18.64 -21.85 8.43
N SER A 35 -18.36 -20.93 7.50
CA SER A 35 -18.35 -21.23 6.06
C SER A 35 -17.21 -22.18 5.62
N GLY A 36 -16.26 -22.49 6.51
CA GLY A 36 -15.07 -23.29 6.21
C GLY A 36 -13.98 -22.53 5.46
N ARG A 37 -14.20 -21.24 5.12
CA ARG A 37 -13.20 -20.40 4.43
C ARG A 37 -11.95 -20.16 5.27
N TYR A 38 -12.09 -20.14 6.59
CA TYR A 38 -11.00 -20.01 7.56
C TYR A 38 -11.18 -21.02 8.68
N GLN A 39 -10.08 -21.51 9.23
CA GLN A 39 -10.10 -22.52 10.30
C GLN A 39 -10.41 -21.91 11.67
N ASN A 40 -10.05 -20.65 11.89
CA ASN A 40 -10.26 -19.96 13.17
C ASN A 40 -10.21 -18.44 13.04
N ALA A 41 -10.66 -17.75 14.09
CA ALA A 41 -10.67 -16.29 14.17
C ALA A 41 -9.26 -15.67 14.03
N SER A 42 -8.22 -16.32 14.58
CA SER A 42 -6.86 -15.79 14.50
C SER A 42 -6.33 -15.74 13.07
N GLU A 43 -6.74 -16.68 12.22
CA GLU A 43 -6.42 -16.69 10.80
C GLU A 43 -7.11 -15.53 10.06
N VAL A 44 -8.40 -15.33 10.30
CA VAL A 44 -9.17 -14.20 9.74
C VAL A 44 -8.52 -12.86 10.10
N LEU A 45 -8.13 -12.69 11.37
CA LEU A 45 -7.51 -11.47 11.86
C LEU A 45 -6.13 -11.24 11.25
N ARG A 46 -5.30 -12.28 11.13
CA ARG A 46 -3.98 -12.17 10.47
C ARG A 46 -4.10 -11.78 9.01
N ASP A 47 -5.02 -12.40 8.26
CA ASP A 47 -5.24 -12.05 6.87
C ASP A 47 -5.84 -10.65 6.71
N GLY A 48 -6.76 -10.26 7.61
CA GLY A 48 -7.29 -8.91 7.67
C GLY A 48 -6.18 -7.87 7.88
N LEU A 49 -5.26 -8.12 8.82
CA LEU A 49 -4.13 -7.23 9.07
C LEU A 49 -3.16 -7.17 7.88
N ARG A 50 -2.86 -8.31 7.25
CA ARG A 50 -2.02 -8.37 6.05
C ARG A 50 -2.60 -7.55 4.89
N LEU A 51 -3.93 -7.55 4.73
CA LEU A 51 -4.61 -6.71 3.74
C LEU A 51 -4.44 -5.22 4.04
N VAL A 52 -4.57 -4.81 5.31
CA VAL A 52 -4.33 -3.43 5.75
C VAL A 52 -2.88 -3.01 5.48
N GLU A 53 -1.91 -3.82 5.91
CA GLU A 53 -0.49 -3.55 5.70
C GLU A 53 -0.13 -3.41 4.21
N ARG A 54 -0.69 -4.29 3.36
CA ARG A 54 -0.49 -4.22 1.91
C ARG A 54 -1.09 -2.95 1.32
N ALA A 55 -2.32 -2.59 1.70
CA ALA A 55 -2.98 -1.39 1.22
C ALA A 55 -2.18 -0.12 1.61
N GLU A 56 -1.65 -0.06 2.83
CA GLU A 56 -0.79 1.03 3.26
C GLU A 56 0.54 1.08 2.51
N ALA A 57 1.19 -0.07 2.31
CA ALA A 57 2.44 -0.15 1.56
C ALA A 57 2.25 0.32 0.11
N GLU A 58 1.16 -0.08 -0.52
CA GLU A 58 0.79 0.35 -1.86
C GLU A 58 0.48 1.85 -1.91
N ALA A 59 -0.29 2.39 -0.96
CA ALA A 59 -0.56 3.82 -0.88
C ALA A 59 0.72 4.64 -0.73
N ARG A 60 1.65 4.20 0.13
CA ARG A 60 2.96 4.85 0.31
C ARG A 60 3.79 4.80 -0.98
N ALA A 61 3.82 3.65 -1.66
CA ALA A 61 4.55 3.49 -2.92
C ALA A 61 3.97 4.39 -4.03
N ARG A 62 2.65 4.41 -4.19
CA ARG A 62 1.95 5.28 -5.16
C ARG A 62 2.26 6.75 -4.90
N LEU A 63 2.17 7.20 -3.64
CA LEU A 63 2.45 8.58 -3.29
C LEU A 63 3.91 8.96 -3.57
N LYS A 64 4.86 8.05 -3.29
CA LYS A 64 6.27 8.26 -3.62
C LYS A 64 6.47 8.40 -5.13
N ALA A 65 5.88 7.52 -5.92
CA ALA A 65 5.96 7.57 -7.38
C ALA A 65 5.35 8.86 -7.95
N LEU A 66 4.18 9.28 -7.46
CA LEU A 66 3.55 10.54 -7.88
C LEU A 66 4.40 11.77 -7.55
N ARG A 67 4.98 11.81 -6.34
CA ARG A 67 5.89 12.91 -5.95
C ARG A 67 7.11 12.98 -6.82
N GLU A 68 7.70 11.83 -7.17
CA GLU A 68 8.87 11.80 -8.03
C GLU A 68 8.52 12.21 -9.47
N ALA A 69 7.42 11.71 -10.02
CA ALA A 69 6.94 12.10 -11.34
C ALA A 69 6.65 13.61 -11.41
N ALA A 70 6.01 14.18 -10.38
CA ALA A 70 5.78 15.61 -10.28
C ALA A 70 7.09 16.41 -10.21
N ARG A 71 8.07 15.94 -9.42
CA ARG A 71 9.40 16.57 -9.31
C ARG A 71 10.11 16.61 -10.67
N VAL A 72 10.07 15.50 -11.41
CA VAL A 72 10.63 15.41 -12.76
C VAL A 72 9.92 16.37 -13.71
N GLY A 73 8.58 16.34 -13.74
CA GLY A 73 7.80 17.22 -14.61
C GLY A 73 8.02 18.72 -14.33
N ILE A 74 8.13 19.11 -13.06
CA ILE A 74 8.46 20.49 -12.67
C ILE A 74 9.86 20.85 -13.18
N ALA A 75 10.86 19.98 -12.98
CA ALA A 75 12.22 20.22 -13.45
C ALA A 75 12.33 20.27 -14.98
N ASP A 76 11.48 19.54 -15.70
CA ASP A 76 11.36 19.63 -17.16
C ASP A 76 10.73 20.96 -17.58
N ALA A 77 9.65 21.38 -16.92
CA ALA A 77 9.00 22.67 -17.16
C ALA A 77 9.94 23.85 -16.92
N ASP A 78 10.63 23.88 -15.77
CA ASP A 78 11.60 24.93 -15.41
C ASP A 78 12.77 25.02 -16.41
N ALA A 79 13.15 23.88 -16.99
CA ALA A 79 14.20 23.81 -18.00
C ALA A 79 13.71 24.05 -19.43
N GLY A 80 12.43 24.39 -19.62
CA GLY A 80 11.84 24.60 -20.95
C GLY A 80 11.68 23.33 -21.77
N ARG A 81 11.77 22.14 -21.16
CA ARG A 81 11.56 20.83 -21.82
C ARG A 81 10.08 20.48 -21.85
N PHE A 82 9.26 21.36 -22.40
CA PHE A 82 7.84 21.14 -22.63
C PHE A 82 7.45 21.61 -24.03
N HIS A 83 6.27 21.20 -24.49
CA HIS A 83 5.71 21.68 -25.74
C HIS A 83 4.32 22.24 -25.47
N ASP A 84 4.09 23.47 -25.93
CA ASP A 84 2.78 24.09 -25.85
C ASP A 84 1.93 23.70 -27.06
N PHE A 85 0.67 23.38 -26.80
CA PHE A 85 -0.31 23.10 -27.85
C PHE A 85 -1.41 24.15 -27.77
N ALA A 86 -1.73 24.78 -28.90
CA ALA A 86 -2.77 25.80 -28.97
C ALA A 86 -4.19 25.19 -28.86
N SER A 87 -4.35 23.90 -29.12
CA SER A 87 -5.62 23.18 -29.03
C SER A 87 -5.44 21.69 -28.73
N ALA A 88 -6.54 21.03 -28.32
CA ALA A 88 -6.57 19.58 -28.17
C ALA A 88 -6.33 18.84 -29.51
N ASP A 89 -6.76 19.43 -30.63
CA ASP A 89 -6.51 18.87 -31.98
C ASP A 89 -5.02 18.94 -32.35
N ASP A 90 -4.32 20.01 -31.95
CA ASP A 90 -2.87 20.12 -32.13
C ASP A 90 -2.13 19.04 -31.34
N LEU A 91 -2.51 18.83 -30.08
CA LEU A 91 -1.96 17.75 -29.26
C LEU A 91 -2.24 16.39 -29.89
N GLY A 92 -3.47 16.14 -30.34
CA GLY A 92 -3.86 14.89 -30.99
C GLY A 92 -3.02 14.59 -32.23
N ARG A 93 -2.83 15.58 -33.10
CA ARG A 93 -1.95 15.46 -34.29
C ARG A 93 -0.51 15.14 -33.91
N HIS A 94 0.03 15.81 -32.89
CA HIS A 94 1.39 15.58 -32.43
C HIS A 94 1.58 14.16 -31.87
N LEU A 95 0.64 13.67 -31.05
CA LEU A 95 0.68 12.31 -30.51
C LEU A 95 0.57 11.25 -31.61
N SER A 96 -0.29 11.47 -32.61
CA SER A 96 -0.40 10.57 -33.77
C SER A 96 0.92 10.51 -34.55
N SER A 97 1.56 11.66 -34.80
CA SER A 97 2.86 11.72 -35.48
C SER A 97 3.95 10.98 -34.70
N LEU A 98 4.00 11.15 -33.37
CA LEU A 98 4.94 10.43 -32.49
C LEU A 98 4.68 8.92 -32.51
N ALA A 99 3.42 8.50 -32.50
CA ALA A 99 3.05 7.09 -32.57
C ALA A 99 3.49 6.46 -33.91
N GLU A 100 3.31 7.16 -35.03
CA GLU A 100 3.77 6.70 -36.36
C GLU A 100 5.30 6.58 -36.43
N GLU A 101 6.04 7.53 -35.86
CA GLU A 101 7.51 7.50 -35.83
C GLU A 101 8.06 6.34 -34.98
N THR A 102 7.47 6.12 -33.81
CA THR A 102 7.95 5.13 -32.83
C THR A 102 7.48 3.70 -33.10
N ILE A 103 6.26 3.55 -33.64
CA ILE A 103 5.66 2.23 -33.92
C ILE A 103 5.92 1.81 -35.38
N GLY A 104 6.04 2.77 -36.31
CA GLY A 104 6.27 2.52 -37.74
C GLY A 104 7.70 2.11 -38.10
N THR A 105 8.68 2.35 -37.23
CA THR A 105 10.08 1.96 -37.47
C THR A 105 10.37 0.54 -36.96
N LYS A 106 9.62 -0.43 -37.50
CA LYS A 106 9.97 -1.85 -37.43
C LYS A 106 9.57 -2.56 -38.72
N ALA A 107 10.28 -2.22 -39.80
CA ALA A 107 10.38 -3.02 -41.02
C ALA A 107 11.86 -3.15 -41.39
#